data_AF-A0A7J2L5N4-F1
#
_entry.id   AF-A0A7J2L5N4-F1
#
_cell.length_a   1.000
_cell.length_b   1.000
_cell.length_c   1.000
_cell.angle_alpha   90.00
_cell.angle_beta   90.00
_cell.angle_gamma   90.00
#
_symmetry.space_group_name_H-M   'P 1'
#
loop_
_entity.id
_entity.type
_entity.pdbx_description
1 polymer ?
#
loop_
_entity_poly.entity_id
_entity_poly.type
_entity_poly.pdbx_seq_one_letter_code
_entity_poly.pdbx_strand_id
1 'polypeptide(L)'
;MIKFLGLGGKKEEKVGKGFIPTDRVKELSEKGFSEPEIIDVLRKEGFSADEIDRALTQALKIGVTGEPEAPTKLPTIEDLQASTPEEKPRDEMPTPQVPEVPERSLQYPEYYPGYGTEEMVEAIVRERMGEMEQTLSEFRAKYAELERKIANLHHQLSILSKSKSEFEQLLISKLDAQKDTLDDVNARLSSLEKAFKEALPALIESVRSLSDLVQRFKKE
;
A
#
# COMPACT_ATOMS: atom_id res chain seq x y z
N MET A 1 -30.31 32.11 -31.03
CA MET A 1 -29.57 30.84 -30.88
C MET A 1 -28.10 31.16 -31.18
N ILE A 2 -27.34 31.48 -30.13
CA ILE A 2 -25.99 32.08 -30.22
C ILE A 2 -24.96 30.95 -30.21
N LYS A 3 -24.10 30.90 -31.24
CA LYS A 3 -22.97 29.98 -31.36
C LYS A 3 -21.88 30.39 -30.35
N PHE A 4 -21.61 29.53 -29.37
CA PHE A 4 -20.38 29.56 -28.59
C PHE A 4 -19.48 28.43 -29.10
N LEU A 5 -18.40 28.76 -29.81
CA LEU A 5 -17.28 27.83 -29.98
C LEU A 5 -16.02 28.62 -30.32
N GLY A 6 -15.04 28.60 -29.42
CA GLY A 6 -13.71 29.12 -29.69
C GLY A 6 -13.06 29.82 -28.50
N LEU A 7 -12.73 29.07 -27.44
CA LEU A 7 -11.59 29.44 -26.60
C LEU A 7 -10.55 28.31 -26.68
N GLY A 8 -9.45 28.62 -27.38
CA GLY A 8 -8.27 27.78 -27.42
C GLY A 8 -7.59 27.76 -26.06
N GLY A 9 -7.67 26.62 -25.38
CA GLY A 9 -6.76 26.28 -24.30
C GLY A 9 -5.43 25.85 -24.93
N LYS A 10 -4.39 26.64 -24.69
CA LYS A 10 -2.99 26.26 -24.93
C LYS A 10 -2.76 24.89 -24.28
N LYS A 11 -2.37 23.89 -25.08
CA LYS A 11 -1.85 22.63 -24.57
C LYS A 11 -0.51 22.94 -23.90
N GLU A 12 -0.52 23.05 -22.59
CA GLU A 12 0.70 22.86 -21.80
C GLU A 12 1.21 21.46 -22.11
N GLU A 13 2.36 21.39 -22.77
CA GLU A 13 3.12 20.15 -22.94
C GLU A 13 3.34 19.60 -21.55
N LYS A 14 2.71 18.45 -21.26
CA LYS A 14 2.91 17.74 -20.02
C LYS A 14 4.33 17.20 -20.02
N VAL A 15 5.28 18.00 -19.52
CA VAL A 15 6.65 17.59 -19.23
C VAL A 15 6.58 16.71 -17.99
N GLY A 16 6.22 15.44 -18.19
CA GLY A 16 6.03 14.46 -17.13
C GLY A 16 5.59 13.12 -17.71
N LYS A 17 5.87 12.03 -17.00
CA LYS A 17 5.53 10.68 -17.49
C LYS A 17 4.02 10.40 -17.46
N GLY A 18 3.22 11.33 -16.96
CA GLY A 18 1.76 11.26 -16.95
C GLY A 18 1.19 10.37 -15.86
N PHE A 19 2.03 9.89 -14.93
CA PHE A 19 1.64 9.09 -13.78
C PHE A 19 2.37 9.56 -12.52
N ILE A 20 1.73 9.36 -11.37
CA ILE A 20 2.25 9.78 -10.06
C ILE A 20 3.13 8.63 -9.50
N PRO A 21 4.43 8.84 -9.26
CA PRO A 21 5.35 7.77 -8.84
C PRO A 21 5.28 7.44 -7.34
N THR A 22 4.10 7.11 -6.81
CA THR A 22 3.90 6.80 -5.38
C THR A 22 4.73 5.60 -4.92
N ASP A 23 4.76 4.53 -5.72
CA ASP A 23 5.48 3.30 -5.38
C ASP A 23 7.00 3.53 -5.36
N ARG A 24 7.48 4.42 -6.23
CA ARG A 24 8.90 4.75 -6.33
C ARG A 24 9.37 5.62 -5.17
N VAL A 25 8.55 6.59 -4.75
CA VAL A 25 8.79 7.37 -3.52
C VAL A 25 8.87 6.44 -2.30
N LYS A 26 7.94 5.48 -2.19
CA LYS A 26 7.93 4.51 -1.10
C LYS A 26 9.20 3.66 -1.08
N GLU A 27 9.63 3.15 -2.23
CA GLU A 27 10.85 2.35 -2.36
C GLU A 27 12.11 3.14 -1.95
N LEU A 28 12.21 4.41 -2.37
CA LEU A 28 13.34 5.26 -2.02
C LEU A 28 13.31 5.67 -0.54
N SER A 29 12.12 5.89 0.02
CA SER A 29 11.94 6.15 1.44
C SER A 29 12.32 4.93 2.30
N GLU A 30 11.92 3.72 1.89
CA GLU A 30 12.33 2.46 2.56
C GLU A 30 13.84 2.21 2.48
N LYS A 31 14.49 2.71 1.42
CA LYS A 31 15.96 2.68 1.26
C LYS A 31 16.68 3.76 2.09
N GLY A 32 15.95 4.62 2.79
CA GLY A 32 16.50 5.65 3.67
C GLY A 32 16.95 6.92 2.96
N PHE A 33 16.52 7.14 1.71
CA PHE A 33 16.78 8.42 1.04
C PHE A 33 15.97 9.54 1.71
N SER A 34 16.60 10.71 1.85
CA SER A 34 15.93 11.91 2.33
C SER A 34 15.02 12.48 1.25
N GLU A 35 13.93 13.17 1.63
CA GLU A 35 12.99 13.81 0.71
C GLU A 35 13.64 14.64 -0.41
N PRO A 36 14.66 15.50 -0.16
CA PRO A 36 15.35 16.21 -1.23
C PRO A 36 16.10 15.29 -2.20
N GLU A 37 16.67 14.18 -1.72
CA GLU A 37 17.34 13.19 -2.57
C GLU A 37 16.33 12.39 -3.41
N ILE A 38 15.15 12.08 -2.87
CA ILE A 38 14.05 11.43 -3.59
C ILE A 38 13.59 12.32 -4.75
N ILE A 39 13.44 13.63 -4.51
CA ILE A 39 13.07 14.61 -5.54
C ILE A 39 14.11 14.63 -6.67
N ASP A 40 15.40 14.62 -6.32
CA ASP A 40 16.49 14.64 -7.31
C ASP A 40 16.54 13.37 -8.16
N VAL A 41 16.29 12.20 -7.56
CA VAL A 41 16.21 10.93 -8.29
C VAL A 41 15.01 10.91 -9.24
N LEU A 42 13.83 11.33 -8.78
CA LEU A 42 12.63 11.34 -9.62
C LEU A 42 12.71 12.37 -10.74
N ARG A 43 13.35 13.52 -10.50
CA ARG A 43 13.63 14.51 -11.54
C ARG A 43 14.58 13.95 -12.60
N LYS A 44 15.64 13.21 -12.19
CA LYS A 44 16.53 12.50 -13.12
C LYS A 44 15.82 11.40 -13.89
N GLU A 45 14.85 10.74 -13.27
CA GLU A 45 13.99 9.74 -13.92
C GLU A 45 12.99 10.38 -14.90
N GLY A 46 12.81 11.70 -14.89
CA GLY A 46 11.99 12.45 -15.86
C GLY A 46 10.56 12.73 -15.41
N PHE A 47 10.28 12.72 -14.11
CA PHE A 47 8.99 13.13 -13.55
C PHE A 47 8.91 14.66 -13.40
N SER A 48 7.69 15.19 -13.52
CA SER A 48 7.45 16.62 -13.33
C SER A 48 7.47 17.00 -11.84
N ALA A 49 7.74 18.27 -11.52
CA ALA A 49 7.67 18.76 -10.14
C ALA A 49 6.28 18.48 -9.51
N ASP A 50 5.21 18.72 -10.27
CA ASP A 50 3.84 18.46 -9.81
C ASP A 50 3.55 16.96 -9.57
N GLU A 51 4.15 16.07 -10.37
CA GLU A 51 4.02 14.61 -10.19
C GLU A 51 4.76 14.14 -8.93
N ILE A 52 5.93 14.71 -8.66
CA ILE A 52 6.78 14.40 -7.51
C ILE A 52 6.11 14.86 -6.21
N ASP A 53 5.63 16.10 -6.14
CA ASP A 53 5.00 16.66 -4.95
C ASP A 53 3.73 15.89 -4.56
N ARG A 54 2.94 15.50 -5.57
CA ARG A 54 1.75 14.65 -5.36
C ARG A 54 2.13 13.25 -4.88
N ALA A 55 3.20 12.67 -5.41
CA ALA A 55 3.67 11.35 -5.00
C ALA A 55 4.16 11.34 -3.55
N LEU A 56 4.91 12.37 -3.14
CA LEU A 56 5.39 12.55 -1.76
C LEU A 56 4.22 12.70 -0.78
N THR A 57 3.28 13.57 -1.10
CA THR A 57 2.08 13.80 -0.25
C THR A 57 1.25 12.52 -0.10
N GLN A 58 1.08 11.76 -1.17
CA GLN A 58 0.34 10.49 -1.14
C GLN A 58 1.09 9.39 -0.40
N ALA A 59 2.42 9.29 -0.58
CA ALA A 59 3.25 8.32 0.13
C ALA A 59 3.22 8.54 1.65
N LEU A 60 3.31 9.80 2.10
CA LEU A 60 3.19 10.16 3.52
C LEU A 60 1.79 9.81 4.07
N LYS A 61 0.74 10.07 3.29
CA LYS A 61 -0.65 9.73 3.69
C LYS A 61 -0.88 8.22 3.80
N ILE A 62 -0.22 7.42 2.97
CA ILE A 62 -0.35 5.95 2.98
C ILE A 62 0.46 5.35 4.15
N GLY A 63 1.61 5.95 4.49
CA GLY A 63 2.45 5.53 5.62
C GLY A 63 1.84 5.77 7.01
N VAL A 64 0.81 6.63 7.11
CA VAL A 64 0.15 7.04 8.37
C VAL A 64 -1.30 6.51 8.46
N THR A 65 -1.62 5.40 7.78
CA THR A 65 -2.94 4.75 7.93
C THR A 65 -2.99 3.93 9.22
N GLY A 66 -3.09 4.65 10.34
CA GLY A 66 -3.18 4.10 11.68
C GLY A 66 -3.75 5.05 12.73
N GLU A 67 -4.52 6.10 12.41
CA GLU A 67 -5.46 6.79 13.32
C GLU A 67 -6.21 7.94 12.61
N PRO A 68 -7.46 8.26 12.99
CA PRO A 68 -8.16 9.44 12.50
C PRO A 68 -7.80 10.63 13.40
N GLU A 69 -6.75 11.37 13.05
CA GLU A 69 -6.46 12.64 13.73
C GLU A 69 -7.01 13.86 12.96
N ALA A 70 -7.46 14.81 13.78
CA ALA A 70 -8.14 16.06 13.47
C ALA A 70 -7.38 16.96 12.47
N PRO A 71 -8.06 17.95 11.84
CA PRO A 71 -7.43 18.81 10.85
C PRO A 71 -6.39 19.73 11.51
N THR A 72 -5.11 19.36 11.40
CA THR A 72 -4.00 20.26 11.67
C THR A 72 -4.01 21.33 10.57
N LYS A 73 -4.39 22.55 10.95
CA LYS A 73 -4.28 23.72 10.07
C LYS A 73 -2.80 23.95 9.80
N LEU A 74 -2.41 23.90 8.52
CA LEU A 74 -1.11 24.34 8.05
C LEU A 74 -0.96 25.86 8.32
N PRO A 75 0.20 26.33 8.79
CA PRO A 75 0.46 27.76 8.93
C PRO A 75 0.43 28.43 7.56
N THR A 76 -0.10 29.65 7.52
CA THR A 76 -0.32 30.42 6.29
C THR A 76 0.96 31.20 5.96
N ILE A 77 1.15 31.59 4.70
CA ILE A 77 2.33 32.37 4.25
C ILE A 77 2.54 33.67 5.06
N GLU A 78 1.49 34.19 5.69
CA GLU A 78 1.55 35.33 6.62
C GLU A 78 2.31 35.06 7.92
N ASP A 79 2.41 33.79 8.39
CA ASP A 79 3.15 33.44 9.60
C ASP A 79 4.69 33.39 9.37
N LEU A 80 5.14 33.23 8.12
CA LEU A 80 6.56 33.16 7.75
C LEU A 80 7.19 34.53 7.45
N GLN A 81 6.39 35.61 7.36
CA GLN A 81 6.89 36.96 7.07
C GLN A 81 7.23 37.78 8.32
N ALA A 82 7.01 37.26 9.53
CA ALA A 82 7.28 37.96 10.79
C ALA A 82 8.71 37.74 11.34
N SER A 83 9.66 37.29 10.52
CA SER A 83 11.05 37.04 10.96
C SER A 83 12.08 37.53 9.95
N THR A 84 11.99 38.80 9.56
CA THR A 84 13.11 39.56 8.97
C THR A 84 13.79 40.34 10.09
N PRO A 85 15.10 40.12 10.37
CA PRO A 85 15.86 41.01 11.22
C PRO A 85 16.02 42.37 10.54
N GLU A 86 15.64 43.45 11.24
CA GLU A 86 15.89 44.83 10.84
C GLU A 86 17.40 45.09 10.64
N GLU A 87 17.76 45.55 9.45
CA GLU A 87 19.09 46.04 9.10
C GLU A 87 19.27 47.46 9.66
N LYS A 88 20.11 47.63 10.68
CA LYS A 88 20.45 48.96 11.21
C LYS A 88 21.46 49.68 10.29
N PRO A 89 21.39 51.02 10.19
CA PRO A 89 22.33 51.81 9.38
C PRO A 89 23.73 51.79 10.00
N ARG A 90 24.75 51.64 9.16
CA ARG A 90 26.17 51.80 9.54
C ARG A 90 26.50 53.29 9.61
N ASP A 91 26.79 53.78 10.81
CA ASP A 91 27.50 55.05 10.99
C ASP A 91 29.00 54.86 10.76
N GLU A 92 29.59 55.79 10.02
CA GLU A 92 31.01 55.91 9.74
C GLU A 92 31.80 56.26 11.02
N MET A 93 32.91 55.55 11.26
CA MET A 93 33.91 55.97 12.25
C MET A 93 35.29 56.17 11.60
N PRO A 94 36.03 57.20 12.05
CA PRO A 94 37.28 57.63 11.44
C PRO A 94 38.45 56.74 11.87
N THR A 95 39.41 56.57 10.96
CA THR A 95 40.69 55.90 11.17
C THR A 95 41.53 56.54 12.29
N PRO A 96 41.94 55.80 13.34
CA PRO A 96 42.98 56.22 14.26
C PRO A 96 44.35 55.73 13.77
N GLN A 97 45.34 56.63 13.84
CA GLN A 97 46.75 56.38 13.55
C GLN A 97 47.35 55.35 14.49
N VAL A 98 48.22 54.50 13.96
CA VAL A 98 49.02 53.49 14.67
C VAL A 98 50.07 54.14 15.58
N PRO A 99 50.08 53.87 16.90
CA PRO A 99 51.25 54.06 17.75
C PRO A 99 52.11 52.78 17.73
N GLU A 100 53.39 52.96 17.47
CA GLU A 100 54.43 51.93 17.45
C GLU A 100 54.60 51.33 18.85
N VAL A 101 54.35 50.02 19.00
CA VAL A 101 54.49 49.29 20.28
C VAL A 101 55.84 48.56 20.29
N PRO A 102 56.66 48.70 21.35
CA PRO A 102 57.97 48.06 21.44
C PRO A 102 57.84 46.53 21.49
N GLU A 103 58.73 45.83 20.78
CA GLU A 103 58.86 44.37 20.78
C GLU A 103 59.02 43.84 22.21
N ARG A 104 57.93 43.34 22.77
CA ARG A 104 57.95 42.44 23.91
C ARG A 104 58.32 41.08 23.37
N SER A 105 59.48 40.57 23.79
CA SER A 105 59.88 39.17 23.61
C SER A 105 58.72 38.28 24.05
N LEU A 106 58.13 37.59 23.08
CA LEU A 106 57.13 36.55 23.31
C LEU A 106 57.85 35.37 23.98
N GLN A 107 57.81 35.31 25.31
CA GLN A 107 57.90 34.04 26.01
C GLN A 107 56.68 33.21 25.56
N TYR A 108 56.91 32.23 24.70
CA TYR A 108 55.92 31.21 24.40
C TYR A 108 55.57 30.50 25.72
N PRO A 109 54.29 30.42 26.10
CA PRO A 109 53.87 29.47 27.12
C PRO A 109 54.11 28.07 26.58
N GLU A 110 54.85 27.28 27.36
CA GLU A 110 55.09 25.87 27.14
C GLU A 110 53.78 25.14 26.83
N TYR A 111 53.77 24.40 25.71
CA TYR A 111 52.67 23.53 25.30
C TYR A 111 52.43 22.50 26.41
N TYR A 112 51.36 22.69 27.20
CA TYR A 112 50.88 21.64 28.08
C TYR A 112 50.30 20.50 27.22
N PRO A 113 50.70 19.25 27.48
CA PRO A 113 50.25 18.12 26.68
C PRO A 113 48.77 17.82 26.98
N GLY A 114 47.97 17.73 25.93
CA GLY A 114 46.53 17.51 25.97
C GLY A 114 46.15 16.09 26.37
N TYR A 115 46.09 15.83 27.68
CA TYR A 115 45.69 14.52 28.23
C TYR A 115 44.22 14.44 28.72
N GLY A 116 43.38 15.45 28.46
CA GLY A 116 41.98 15.44 28.93
C GLY A 116 40.93 15.23 27.82
N THR A 117 41.23 15.65 26.59
CA THR A 117 40.25 15.61 25.49
C THR A 117 40.21 14.25 24.80
N GLU A 118 41.34 13.55 24.69
CA GLU A 118 41.41 12.24 24.02
C GLU A 118 40.69 11.14 24.81
N GLU A 119 40.87 11.06 26.14
CA GLU A 119 40.12 10.11 26.98
C GLU A 119 38.61 10.37 26.95
N MET A 120 38.19 11.63 26.95
CA MET A 120 36.77 11.99 26.88
C MET A 120 36.18 11.63 25.50
N VAL A 121 36.92 11.87 24.42
CA VAL A 121 36.53 11.44 23.07
C VAL A 121 36.47 9.92 22.98
N GLU A 122 37.45 9.19 23.54
CA GLU A 122 37.46 7.72 23.52
C GLU A 122 36.29 7.13 24.31
N ALA A 123 35.95 7.71 25.47
CA ALA A 123 34.81 7.29 26.27
C ALA A 123 33.49 7.49 25.51
N ILE A 124 33.30 8.66 24.87
CA ILE A 124 32.11 8.94 24.05
C ILE A 124 32.03 8.00 22.85
N VAL A 125 33.15 7.77 22.15
CA VAL A 125 33.19 6.85 21.01
C VAL A 125 32.83 5.43 21.45
N ARG A 126 33.38 4.96 22.57
CA ARG A 126 33.09 3.63 23.11
C ARG A 126 31.62 3.47 23.51
N GLU A 127 31.05 4.48 24.17
CA GLU A 127 29.63 4.51 24.52
C GLU A 127 28.74 4.42 23.27
N ARG A 128 28.99 5.27 22.25
CA ARG A 128 28.24 5.27 21.00
C ARG A 128 28.40 3.98 20.20
N MET A 129 29.59 3.40 20.17
CA MET A 129 29.83 2.11 19.50
C MET A 129 29.09 0.98 20.23
N GLY A 130 29.02 1.01 21.56
CA GLY A 130 28.22 0.06 22.34
C GLY A 130 26.72 0.15 22.06
N GLU A 131 26.16 1.37 22.02
CA GLU A 131 24.77 1.60 21.62
C GLU A 131 24.50 1.10 20.18
N MET A 132 25.43 1.34 19.26
CA MET A 132 25.34 0.87 17.88
C MET A 132 25.39 -0.66 17.79
N GLU A 133 26.27 -1.32 18.54
CA GLU A 133 26.33 -2.79 18.58
C GLU A 133 25.05 -3.40 19.15
N GLN A 134 24.48 -2.78 20.19
CA GLN A 134 23.22 -3.22 20.77
C GLN A 134 22.07 -3.09 19.76
N THR A 135 21.93 -1.93 19.11
CA THR A 135 20.88 -1.72 18.11
C THR A 135 21.04 -2.64 16.90
N LEU A 136 22.27 -2.91 16.45
CA LEU A 136 22.55 -3.88 15.39
C LEU A 136 22.17 -5.31 15.80
N SER A 137 22.43 -5.68 17.07
CA SER A 137 22.02 -6.97 17.62
C SER A 137 20.50 -7.13 17.66
N GLU A 138 19.79 -6.12 18.13
CA GLU A 138 18.32 -6.09 18.14
C GLU A 138 17.75 -6.15 16.72
N PHE A 139 18.34 -5.43 15.77
CA PHE A 139 17.95 -5.47 14.36
C PHE A 139 18.13 -6.87 13.78
N ARG A 140 19.27 -7.54 14.03
CA ARG A 140 19.52 -8.92 13.60
C ARG A 140 18.50 -9.89 14.19
N ALA A 141 18.15 -9.74 15.46
CA ALA A 141 17.13 -10.56 16.11
C ALA A 141 15.74 -10.37 15.46
N LYS A 142 15.33 -9.12 15.21
CA LYS A 142 14.08 -8.78 14.52
C LYS A 142 14.07 -9.30 13.08
N TYR A 143 15.19 -9.24 12.38
CA TYR A 143 15.32 -9.77 11.02
C TYR A 143 15.15 -11.29 10.99
N ALA A 144 15.82 -12.02 11.88
CA ALA A 144 15.66 -13.46 12.01
C ALA A 144 14.22 -13.86 12.38
N GLU A 145 13.54 -13.09 13.23
CA GLU A 145 12.13 -13.29 13.54
C GLU A 145 11.23 -13.06 12.31
N LEU A 146 11.51 -12.01 11.53
CA LEU A 146 10.80 -11.69 10.30
C LEU A 146 10.95 -12.81 9.26
N GLU A 147 12.17 -13.32 9.05
CA GLU A 147 12.41 -14.46 8.16
C GLU A 147 11.61 -15.70 8.60
N ARG A 148 11.56 -15.98 9.90
CA ARG A 148 10.75 -17.07 10.46
C ARG A 148 9.26 -16.87 10.21
N LYS A 149 8.75 -15.64 10.40
CA LYS A 149 7.35 -15.29 10.10
C LYS A 149 7.03 -15.46 8.61
N ILE A 150 7.92 -15.02 7.72
CA ILE A 150 7.77 -15.19 6.27
C ILE A 150 7.76 -16.67 5.89
N ALA A 151 8.66 -17.48 6.46
CA ALA A 151 8.68 -18.92 6.21
C ALA A 151 7.40 -19.61 6.70
N ASN A 152 6.88 -19.20 7.87
CA ASN A 152 5.63 -19.71 8.40
C ASN A 152 4.43 -19.32 7.52
N LEU A 153 4.37 -18.07 7.06
CA LEU A 153 3.31 -17.60 6.14
C LEU A 153 3.33 -18.36 4.82
N HIS A 154 4.50 -18.60 4.22
CA HIS A 154 4.62 -19.43 3.02
C HIS A 154 4.10 -20.86 3.26
N HIS A 155 4.43 -21.44 4.41
CA HIS A 155 3.96 -22.78 4.76
C HIS A 155 2.43 -22.82 4.92
N GLN A 156 1.85 -21.85 5.65
CA GLN A 156 0.40 -21.73 5.81
C GLN A 156 -0.32 -21.52 4.47
N LEU A 157 0.22 -20.66 3.60
CA LEU A 157 -0.32 -20.42 2.27
C LEU A 157 -0.27 -21.68 1.41
N SER A 158 0.81 -22.46 1.49
CA SER A 158 0.92 -23.74 0.80
C SER A 158 -0.11 -24.75 1.28
N ILE A 159 -0.31 -24.88 2.59
CA ILE A 159 -1.36 -25.74 3.16
C ILE A 159 -2.75 -25.28 2.71
N LEU A 160 -3.03 -23.98 2.78
CA LEU A 160 -4.31 -23.40 2.36
C LEU A 160 -4.58 -23.63 0.87
N SER A 161 -3.56 -23.51 0.02
CA SER A 161 -3.68 -23.80 -1.40
C SER A 161 -4.00 -25.27 -1.66
N LYS A 162 -3.39 -26.19 -0.91
CA LYS A 162 -3.66 -27.63 -1.01
C LYS A 162 -5.08 -27.96 -0.55
N SER A 163 -5.49 -27.46 0.62
CA SER A 163 -6.84 -27.71 1.14
C SER A 163 -7.93 -27.12 0.23
N LYS A 164 -7.69 -25.95 -0.38
CA LYS A 164 -8.58 -25.39 -1.41
C LYS A 164 -8.71 -26.32 -2.61
N SER A 165 -7.60 -26.85 -3.11
CA SER A 165 -7.61 -27.77 -4.26
C SER A 165 -8.34 -29.08 -3.94
N GLU A 166 -8.10 -29.66 -2.76
CA GLU A 166 -8.80 -30.86 -2.29
C GLU A 166 -10.32 -30.60 -2.14
N PHE A 167 -10.69 -29.43 -1.61
CA PHE A 167 -12.09 -29.03 -1.51
C PHE A 167 -12.76 -28.85 -2.87
N GLU A 168 -12.08 -28.22 -3.83
CA GLU A 168 -12.57 -28.09 -5.22
C GLU A 168 -12.79 -29.46 -5.87
N GLN A 169 -11.87 -30.41 -5.69
CA GLN A 169 -12.04 -31.78 -6.19
C GLN A 169 -13.21 -32.50 -5.51
N LEU A 170 -13.39 -32.32 -4.20
CA LEU A 170 -14.53 -32.87 -3.47
C LEU A 170 -15.86 -32.28 -3.96
N LEU A 171 -15.91 -30.99 -4.27
CA LEU A 171 -17.11 -30.37 -4.83
C LEU A 171 -17.44 -30.92 -6.22
N ILE A 172 -16.44 -31.05 -7.10
CA ILE A 172 -16.63 -31.60 -8.44
C ILE A 172 -17.16 -33.04 -8.35
N SER A 173 -16.52 -33.90 -7.56
CA SER A 173 -16.98 -35.28 -7.37
C SER A 173 -18.39 -35.39 -6.79
N LYS A 174 -18.77 -34.51 -5.85
CA LYS A 174 -20.15 -34.46 -5.34
C LYS A 174 -21.14 -33.98 -6.39
N LEU A 175 -20.76 -33.03 -7.24
CA LEU A 175 -21.59 -32.54 -8.34
C LEU A 175 -21.80 -33.64 -9.38
N ASP A 176 -20.76 -34.37 -9.76
CA ASP A 176 -20.85 -35.51 -10.67
C ASP A 176 -21.77 -36.60 -10.10
N ALA A 177 -21.61 -36.96 -8.83
CA ALA A 177 -22.51 -37.90 -8.18
C ALA A 177 -23.98 -37.42 -8.16
N GLN A 178 -24.21 -36.12 -7.93
CA GLN A 178 -25.55 -35.55 -8.03
C GLN A 178 -26.09 -35.59 -9.46
N LYS A 179 -25.26 -35.26 -10.45
CA LYS A 179 -25.62 -35.38 -11.87
C LYS A 179 -26.06 -36.80 -12.21
N ASP A 180 -25.31 -37.81 -11.78
CA ASP A 180 -25.65 -39.22 -12.01
C ASP A 180 -27.00 -39.56 -11.37
N THR A 181 -27.25 -39.12 -10.13
CA THR A 181 -28.56 -39.36 -9.48
C THR A 181 -29.70 -38.65 -10.21
N LEU A 182 -29.48 -37.46 -10.77
CA LEU A 182 -30.47 -36.75 -11.56
C LEU A 182 -30.73 -37.45 -12.91
N ASP A 183 -29.68 -37.97 -13.54
CA ASP A 183 -29.79 -38.73 -14.78
C ASP A 183 -30.59 -40.04 -14.54
N ASP A 184 -30.37 -40.71 -13.41
CA ASP A 184 -31.16 -41.87 -12.97
C ASP A 184 -32.64 -41.51 -12.71
N VAL A 185 -32.89 -40.40 -12.00
CA VAL A 185 -34.26 -39.91 -11.76
C VAL A 185 -34.95 -39.58 -13.08
N ASN A 186 -34.24 -38.95 -14.02
CA ASN A 186 -34.76 -38.64 -15.34
C ASN A 186 -35.11 -39.90 -16.13
N ALA A 187 -34.26 -40.94 -16.07
CA ALA A 187 -34.54 -42.23 -16.70
C ALA A 187 -35.80 -42.90 -16.11
N ARG A 188 -35.92 -42.90 -14.77
CA ARG A 188 -37.12 -43.42 -14.08
C ARG A 188 -38.37 -42.64 -14.44
N LEU A 189 -38.28 -41.31 -14.44
CA LEU A 189 -39.41 -40.44 -14.82
C LEU A 189 -39.85 -40.68 -16.26
N SER A 190 -38.91 -40.85 -17.19
CA SER A 190 -39.20 -41.20 -18.58
C SER A 190 -39.88 -42.57 -18.70
N SER A 191 -39.43 -43.56 -17.93
CA SER A 191 -40.08 -44.87 -17.89
C SER A 191 -41.51 -44.80 -17.33
N LEU A 192 -41.72 -43.98 -16.29
CA LEU A 192 -43.03 -43.75 -15.70
C LEU A 192 -43.97 -43.03 -16.68
N GLU A 193 -43.45 -42.04 -17.42
CA GLU A 193 -44.20 -41.35 -18.47
C GLU A 193 -44.65 -42.33 -19.57
N LYS A 194 -43.77 -43.25 -19.99
CA LYS A 194 -44.13 -44.29 -20.97
C LYS A 194 -45.21 -45.23 -20.43
N ALA A 195 -45.04 -45.74 -19.21
CA ALA A 195 -46.03 -46.61 -18.58
C ALA A 195 -47.38 -45.89 -18.43
N PHE A 196 -47.37 -44.61 -18.07
CA PHE A 196 -48.60 -43.81 -17.99
C PHE A 196 -49.26 -43.63 -19.36
N LYS A 197 -48.48 -43.33 -20.42
CA LYS A 197 -48.99 -43.25 -21.81
C LYS A 197 -49.62 -44.57 -22.27
N GLU A 198 -49.05 -45.70 -21.88
CA GLU A 198 -49.57 -47.03 -22.22
C GLU A 198 -50.82 -47.42 -21.40
N ALA A 199 -50.87 -47.02 -20.12
CA ALA A 199 -52.00 -47.33 -19.22
C ALA A 199 -53.22 -46.41 -19.44
N LEU A 200 -53.02 -45.17 -19.89
CA LEU A 200 -54.08 -44.19 -20.10
C LEU A 200 -55.23 -44.71 -20.99
N PRO A 201 -54.99 -45.32 -22.18
CA PRO A 201 -56.05 -45.86 -23.01
C PRO A 201 -56.87 -46.95 -22.33
N ALA A 202 -56.20 -47.91 -21.67
CA ALA A 202 -56.86 -48.99 -20.94
C ALA A 202 -57.73 -48.44 -19.79
N LEU A 203 -57.25 -47.40 -19.10
CA LEU A 203 -58.00 -46.73 -18.05
C LEU A 203 -59.25 -46.04 -18.62
N ILE A 204 -59.11 -45.29 -19.72
CA ILE A 204 -60.24 -44.62 -20.39
C ILE A 204 -61.29 -45.64 -20.84
N GLU A 205 -60.87 -46.76 -21.40
CA GLU A 205 -61.77 -47.83 -21.82
C GLU A 205 -62.46 -48.53 -20.64
N SER A 206 -61.75 -48.75 -19.54
CA SER A 206 -62.34 -49.27 -18.30
C SER A 206 -63.39 -48.32 -17.69
N VAL A 207 -63.14 -47.01 -17.70
CA VAL A 207 -64.10 -46.01 -17.22
C VAL A 207 -65.30 -45.94 -18.16
N ARG A 208 -65.09 -46.00 -19.48
CA ARG A 208 -66.18 -45.97 -20.47
C ARG A 208 -67.07 -47.21 -20.36
N SER A 209 -66.48 -48.40 -20.29
CA SER A 209 -67.23 -49.65 -20.11
C SER A 209 -68.00 -49.69 -18.80
N LEU A 210 -67.43 -49.18 -17.69
CA LEU A 210 -68.14 -49.03 -16.43
C LEU A 210 -69.31 -48.04 -16.53
N SER A 211 -69.10 -46.91 -17.20
CA SER A 211 -70.15 -45.91 -17.44
C SER A 211 -71.29 -46.48 -18.29
N ASP A 212 -70.98 -47.27 -19.31
CA ASP A 212 -71.97 -47.97 -20.14
C ASP A 212 -72.75 -49.03 -19.33
N LEU A 213 -72.06 -49.77 -18.46
CA LEU A 213 -72.68 -50.77 -17.58
C LEU A 213 -73.69 -50.12 -16.61
N VAL A 214 -73.31 -49.00 -15.99
CA VAL A 214 -74.18 -48.22 -15.11
C VAL A 214 -75.39 -47.66 -15.89
N GLN A 215 -75.19 -47.17 -17.12
CA GLN A 215 -76.29 -46.69 -17.95
C GLN A 215 -77.29 -47.79 -18.34
N ARG A 216 -76.80 -49.01 -18.61
CA ARG A 216 -77.66 -50.18 -18.87
C ARG A 216 -78.49 -50.53 -17.65
N PHE A 217 -77.86 -50.59 -16.48
CA PHE A 217 -78.55 -50.85 -15.20
C PHE A 217 -79.59 -49.79 -14.82
N LYS A 218 -79.44 -48.55 -15.29
CA LYS A 218 -80.41 -47.46 -15.03
C LYS A 218 -81.61 -47.46 -15.99
N LYS A 219 -81.57 -48.26 -17.07
CA LYS A 219 -82.63 -48.35 -18.08
C LYS A 219 -83.57 -49.55 -17.89
N GLU A 220 -83.17 -50.53 -17.10
CA GLU A 220 -84.07 -51.54 -16.50
C GLU A 220 -84.70 -50.98 -15.22
#